data_AF-A0A920FIG8-F1
#
_entry.id   AF-A0A920FIG8-F1
#
_cell.length_a   1.000
_cell.length_b   1.000
_cell.length_c   1.000
_cell.angle_alpha   90.00
_cell.angle_beta   90.00
_cell.angle_gamma   90.00
#
_symmetry.space_group_name_H-M   'P 1'
#
loop_
_entity.id
_entity.type
_entity.pdbx_description
1 polymer ?
#
loop_
_entity_poly.entity_id
_entity_poly.type
_entity_poly.pdbx_seq_one_letter_code
_entity_poly.pdbx_strand_id
1 'polypeptide(L)' 'MLEDSNFPDPDENGIMPYSWSKHQVLTTSDYATESGIITHLFGGFNHHVIHHLFQHICHIHYPELTKILKKLRKI' A
#
# COMPACT_ATOMS: atom_id res chain seq x y z
N MET A 1 1.68 12.55 -5.57
CA MET A 1 1.47 12.46 -4.11
C MET A 1 0.06 12.91 -3.85
N LEU A 2 -0.69 12.20 -3.01
CA LEU A 2 -2.00 12.71 -2.59
C LEU A 2 -1.74 13.94 -1.72
N GLU A 3 -2.65 14.91 -1.75
CA GLU A 3 -2.49 16.16 -0.98
C GLU A 3 -2.34 15.89 0.53
N ASP A 4 -2.87 14.77 1.01
CA ASP A 4 -2.81 14.35 2.42
C ASP A 4 -1.69 13.34 2.75
N SER A 5 -0.77 13.06 1.81
CA SER A 5 0.32 12.12 2.04
C SER A 5 1.33 12.68 3.07
N ASN A 6 1.42 12.05 4.24
CA ASN A 6 2.40 12.39 5.27
C ASN A 6 3.67 11.53 5.12
N PHE A 7 4.83 12.17 5.10
CA PHE A 7 6.15 11.52 5.06
C PHE A 7 6.92 11.86 6.32
N PRO A 8 6.78 11.04 7.38
CA PRO A 8 7.44 11.32 8.64
C PRO A 8 8.93 11.04 8.55
N ASP A 9 9.70 11.93 9.19
CA ASP A 9 11.14 11.76 9.36
C ASP A 9 11.45 10.70 10.43
N PRO A 10 12.61 10.03 10.32
CA PRO A 10 13.11 9.17 11.38
C PRO A 10 13.55 9.99 12.60
N ASP A 11 13.76 9.31 13.73
CA ASP A 11 14.38 9.91 14.90
C ASP A 11 15.88 10.26 14.68
N GLU A 12 16.52 10.81 15.71
CA GLU A 12 17.95 11.18 15.67
C GLU A 12 18.91 10.03 15.37
N ASN A 13 18.47 8.78 15.57
CA ASN A 13 19.24 7.56 15.29
C ASN A 13 18.89 6.97 13.91
N GLY A 14 18.02 7.61 13.13
CA GLY A 14 17.59 7.12 11.82
C GLY A 14 16.51 6.04 11.88
N ILE A 15 15.80 5.90 13.01
CA ILE A 15 14.81 4.85 13.25
C ILE A 15 13.39 5.41 13.15
N MET A 16 12.50 4.70 12.45
CA MET A 16 11.08 5.01 12.43
C MET A 16 10.39 4.51 13.72
N PRO A 17 9.40 5.23 14.27
CA PRO A 17 8.70 4.82 15.51
C PRO A 17 7.77 3.62 15.33
N TYR A 18 7.82 2.94 14.18
CA TYR A 18 6.98 1.79 13.84
C TYR A 18 7.64 0.88 12.81
N SER A 19 7.10 -0.34 12.67
CA SER A 19 7.60 -1.33 11.73
C SER A 19 7.54 -0.85 10.28
N TRP A 20 8.40 -1.42 9.44
CA TRP A 20 8.37 -1.19 7.99
C TRP A 20 6.99 -1.46 7.37
N SER A 21 6.29 -2.52 7.80
CA SER A 21 4.95 -2.84 7.30
C SER A 21 3.93 -1.75 7.64
N LYS A 22 4.00 -1.19 8.86
CA LYS A 22 3.16 -0.05 9.25
C LYS A 22 3.53 1.21 8.47
N HIS A 23 4.82 1.43 8.20
CA HIS A 23 5.27 2.53 7.34
C HIS A 23 4.62 2.46 5.95
N GLN A 24 4.69 1.29 5.28
CA GLN A 24 4.09 1.11 3.96
C GLN A 24 2.58 1.39 3.95
N VAL A 25 1.85 1.01 5.00
CA VAL A 25 0.40 1.29 5.09
C VAL A 25 0.11 2.79 5.28
N LEU A 26 1.00 3.53 5.93
CA LEU A 26 0.81 4.96 6.24
C LEU A 26 1.25 5.89 5.11
N THR A 27 2.34 5.56 4.40
CA THR A 27 2.97 6.46 3.43
C THR A 27 2.68 6.11 1.98
N THR A 28 2.12 4.93 1.70
CA THR A 28 1.77 4.49 0.36
C THR A 28 0.28 4.69 0.09
N SER A 29 -0.04 5.13 -1.13
CA SER A 29 -1.41 5.35 -1.58
C SER A 29 -1.76 4.44 -2.75
N ASP A 30 -2.92 3.80 -2.66
CA ASP A 30 -3.52 3.07 -3.77
C ASP A 30 -4.36 4.03 -4.64
N TYR A 31 -4.53 3.71 -5.92
CA TYR A 31 -5.38 4.48 -6.84
C TYR A 31 -6.20 3.56 -7.73
N ALA A 32 -7.39 3.99 -8.16
CA ALA A 32 -8.23 3.25 -9.11
C ALA A 32 -8.36 1.72 -8.84
N THR A 33 -8.36 1.29 -7.57
CA THR A 33 -8.31 -0.14 -7.18
C THR A 33 -9.55 -0.94 -7.57
N GLU A 34 -10.63 -0.25 -7.89
CA GLU A 34 -11.90 -0.86 -8.30
C GLU A 34 -11.98 -1.06 -9.83
N SER A 35 -11.00 -0.55 -10.60
CA SER A 35 -10.98 -0.69 -12.05
C SER A 35 -10.13 -1.89 -12.47
N GLY A 36 -10.79 -3.00 -12.83
CA GLY A 36 -10.12 -4.21 -13.31
C GLY A 36 -9.28 -3.98 -14.57
N ILE A 37 -9.69 -3.05 -15.44
CA ILE A 37 -8.91 -2.67 -16.64
C ILE A 37 -7.59 -2.02 -16.23
N ILE A 38 -7.62 -1.07 -15.29
CA ILE A 38 -6.40 -0.41 -14.78
C ILE A 38 -5.53 -1.43 -14.06
N THR A 39 -6.12 -2.27 -13.20
CA THR A 39 -5.37 -3.34 -12.51
C THR A 39 -4.66 -4.26 -13.49
N HIS A 40 -5.30 -4.66 -14.59
CA HIS A 40 -4.67 -5.51 -15.59
C HIS A 40 -3.57 -4.79 -16.39
N LEU A 41 -3.86 -3.59 -16.91
CA LEU A 41 -2.93 -2.82 -17.75
C LEU A 41 -1.64 -2.44 -17.00
N PHE A 42 -1.74 -2.15 -15.72
CA PHE A 42 -0.60 -1.75 -14.89
C PHE A 42 -0.02 -2.90 -14.05
N GLY A 43 -0.42 -4.15 -14.30
CA GLY A 43 0.08 -5.31 -13.57
C GLY A 43 -0.13 -5.22 -12.05
N GLY A 44 -1.25 -4.61 -11.63
CA GLY A 44 -1.63 -4.40 -10.24
C GLY A 44 -0.85 -3.34 -9.49
N PHE A 45 -0.03 -2.51 -10.16
CA PHE A 45 0.72 -1.42 -9.52
C PHE A 45 -0.18 -0.40 -8.79
N ASN A 46 -1.46 -0.32 -9.19
CA ASN A 46 -2.48 0.51 -8.57
C ASN A 46 -2.90 0.03 -7.15
N HIS A 47 -2.51 -1.20 -6.77
CA HIS A 47 -2.59 -1.77 -5.42
C HIS A 47 -1.23 -1.72 -4.71
N HIS A 48 -0.64 -0.53 -4.64
CA HIS A 48 0.75 -0.30 -4.28
C HIS A 48 1.08 -0.72 -2.84
N VAL A 49 0.14 -0.56 -1.89
CA VAL A 49 0.35 -1.01 -0.50
C VAL A 49 0.53 -2.53 -0.44
N ILE A 50 -0.36 -3.28 -1.12
CA ILE A 50 -0.29 -4.75 -1.17
C ILE A 50 0.93 -5.22 -1.94
N HIS A 51 1.28 -4.54 -3.04
CA HIS A 51 2.48 -4.84 -3.81
C HIS A 51 3.74 -4.82 -2.93
N HIS A 52 3.91 -3.80 -2.08
CA HIS A 52 5.04 -3.75 -1.17
C HIS A 52 4.94 -4.82 -0.07
N LEU A 53 3.79 -4.94 0.60
CA LEU A 53 3.63 -5.90 1.70
C LEU A 53 3.81 -7.36 1.24
N PHE A 54 3.44 -7.69 0.00
CA PHE A 54 3.41 -9.04 -0.55
C PHE A 54 4.03 -9.14 -1.95
N GLN A 55 5.26 -8.64 -2.11
CA GLN A 55 6.01 -8.61 -3.37
C GLN A 55 6.12 -9.95 -4.14
N HIS A 56 5.94 -11.08 -3.46
CA HIS A 56 6.02 -12.42 -4.05
C HIS A 56 4.66 -13.01 -4.47
N ILE A 57 3.56 -12.29 -4.24
CA ILE A 57 2.22 -12.71 -4.64
C ILE A 57 1.90 -12.14 -6.03
N CYS A 58 1.33 -12.97 -6.92
CA CYS A 58 0.87 -12.55 -8.23
C CYS A 58 -0.22 -11.47 -8.12
N HIS A 59 -0.12 -10.43 -8.96
CA HIS A 59 -0.99 -9.26 -8.91
C HIS A 59 -2.48 -9.55 -9.13
N ILE A 60 -2.83 -10.71 -9.71
CA ILE A 60 -4.22 -11.17 -9.84
C ILE A 60 -4.93 -11.29 -8.48
N HIS A 61 -4.17 -11.49 -7.40
CA HIS A 61 -4.70 -11.61 -6.04
C HIS A 61 -4.79 -10.26 -5.31
N TYR A 62 -4.17 -9.20 -5.84
CA TYR A 62 -4.11 -7.91 -5.17
C TYR A 62 -5.48 -7.28 -4.91
N PRO A 63 -6.50 -7.39 -5.78
CA PRO A 63 -7.84 -6.86 -5.48
C PRO A 63 -8.45 -7.43 -4.20
N GLU A 64 -8.39 -8.76 -4.01
CA GLU A 64 -8.95 -9.41 -2.82
C GLU A 64 -8.12 -9.11 -1.56
N LEU A 65 -6.80 -9.12 -1.67
CA LEU A 65 -5.92 -8.73 -0.56
C LEU A 65 -6.12 -7.28 -0.14
N THR A 66 -6.34 -6.38 -1.10
CA THR A 66 -6.64 -4.96 -0.83
C THR A 66 -7.96 -4.82 -0.06
N LYS A 67 -9.00 -5.59 -0.42
CA LYS A 67 -10.26 -5.62 0.33
C LYS A 67 -10.08 -6.12 1.76
N ILE A 68 -9.28 -7.16 1.96
CA ILE A 68 -8.96 -7.68 3.30
C ILE A 68 -8.21 -6.63 4.12
N LEU A 69 -7.18 -6.00 3.54
CA LEU A 69 -6.41 -4.94 4.21
C LEU A 69 -7.31 -3.78 4.61
N LYS A 70 -8.17 -3.28 3.70
CA LYS A 70 -9.15 -2.21 3.98
C LYS A 70 -10.07 -2.56 5.16
N LYS A 71 -10.48 -3.84 5.33
CA LYS A 71 -11.31 -4.29 6.46
C LYS A 71 -10.54 -4.37 7.78
N LEU A 72 -9.27 -4.75 7.74
CA LEU A 72 -8.42 -4.86 8.93
C LEU A 72 -7.87 -3.50 9.39
N ARG A 73 -7.80 -2.53 8.47
CA ARG A 73 -7.33 -1.17 8.73
C ARG A 73 -8.33 -0.42 9.62
N LYS A 74 -8.21 -0.62 10.93
CA LYS A 74 -8.81 0.20 11.98
C LYS A 74 -7.86 1.35 12.36
N ILE A 75 -7.49 2.16 11.37
CA ILE A 75 -6.66 3.34 11.58
C ILE A 75 -7.55 4.56 11.34
#